data_AF-A0A1I3VNW5-F1
#
_entry.id   AF-A0A1I3VNW5-F1
#
_cell.length_a   1.000
_cell.length_b   1.000
_cell.length_c   1.000
_cell.angle_alpha   90.00
_cell.angle_beta   90.00
_cell.angle_gamma   90.00
#
_symmetry.space_group_name_H-M   'P 1'
#
loop_
_entity.id
_entity.type
_entity.pdbx_description
1 polymer ?
#
loop_
_entity_poly.entity_id
_entity_poly.type
_entity_poly.pdbx_seq_one_letter_code
_entity_poly.pdbx_strand_id
1 'polypeptide(L)'
;MSDRPDARQTTRWTALLDLIGIHQITAQEIRAETLFLGSRHQGRIIEGARLELKAPELSAYRAALLRAVIRAAPATETTGADQ
;
A
#
# COMPACT_ATOMS: atom_id res chain seq x y z
N MET A 1 -22.02 -0.47 31.84
CA MET A 1 -22.18 0.26 30.56
C MET A 1 -21.13 -0.33 29.62
N SER A 2 -21.47 -1.42 28.93
CA SER A 2 -20.51 -2.18 28.11
C SER A 2 -20.71 -1.78 26.65
N ASP A 3 -19.84 -0.88 26.19
CA ASP A 3 -19.73 -0.49 24.78
C ASP A 3 -19.01 -1.64 24.04
N ARG A 4 -19.79 -2.65 23.64
CA ARG A 4 -19.31 -3.69 22.71
C ARG A 4 -19.64 -3.19 21.32
N PRO A 5 -18.65 -3.00 20.42
CA PRO A 5 -18.94 -2.60 19.06
C PRO A 5 -19.78 -3.70 18.39
N ASP A 6 -21.00 -3.34 18.03
CA ASP A 6 -21.96 -4.20 17.36
C ASP A 6 -21.36 -4.60 16.00
N ALA A 7 -21.17 -5.90 15.75
CA ALA A 7 -20.48 -6.39 14.54
C ALA A 7 -21.13 -5.86 13.24
N ARG A 8 -22.41 -5.50 13.29
CA ARG A 8 -23.18 -4.88 12.20
C ARG A 8 -22.74 -3.44 11.90
N GLN A 9 -22.27 -2.72 12.91
CA GLN A 9 -21.75 -1.36 12.77
C GLN A 9 -20.40 -1.37 12.06
N THR A 10 -19.53 -2.33 12.37
CA THR A 10 -18.26 -2.55 11.68
C THR A 10 -18.48 -2.77 10.19
N THR A 11 -19.42 -3.64 9.80
CA THR A 11 -19.72 -3.93 8.39
C THR A 11 -20.24 -2.72 7.62
N ARG A 12 -21.05 -1.87 8.26
CA ARG A 12 -21.55 -0.63 7.64
C ARG A 12 -20.44 0.41 7.44
N TRP A 13 -19.50 0.51 8.38
CA TRP A 13 -18.32 1.37 8.22
C TRP A 13 -17.40 0.88 7.10
N THR A 14 -17.15 -0.43 6.99
CA THR A 14 -16.36 -0.97 5.86
C THR A 14 -17.04 -0.74 4.51
N ALA A 15 -18.35 -0.96 4.42
CA ALA A 15 -19.09 -0.68 3.18
C ALA A 15 -19.10 0.80 2.81
N LEU A 16 -19.12 1.70 3.80
CA LEU A 16 -19.00 3.14 3.57
C LEU A 16 -17.60 3.53 3.09
N LEU A 17 -16.55 2.94 3.67
CA LEU A 17 -15.16 3.13 3.22
C LEU A 17 -14.96 2.62 1.79
N ASP A 18 -15.57 1.48 1.46
CA ASP A 18 -15.52 0.89 0.12
C ASP A 18 -16.29 1.76 -0.90
N LEU A 19 -17.46 2.29 -0.53
CA LEU A 19 -18.24 3.23 -1.33
C LEU A 19 -17.52 4.58 -1.55
N ILE A 20 -16.74 5.05 -0.57
CA ILE A 20 -15.94 6.28 -0.66
C ILE A 20 -14.61 6.01 -1.42
N GLY A 21 -14.35 4.77 -1.85
CA GLY A 21 -13.11 4.42 -2.56
C GLY A 21 -11.88 4.38 -1.65
N ILE A 22 -12.08 4.32 -0.34
CA ILE A 22 -11.03 4.09 0.64
C ILE A 22 -10.79 2.57 0.68
N HIS A 23 -10.17 2.05 -0.38
CA HIS A 23 -9.56 0.72 -0.33
C HIS A 23 -8.51 0.75 0.78
N GLN A 24 -8.82 0.07 1.89
CA GLN A 24 -7.93 -0.05 3.04
C GLN A 24 -6.74 -0.93 2.62
N ILE A 25 -5.65 -0.30 2.19
CA ILE A 25 -4.41 -1.00 1.89
C ILE A 25 -3.90 -1.64 3.18
N THR A 26 -3.89 -2.96 3.21
CA THR A 26 -3.42 -3.74 4.35
C THR A 26 -1.91 -3.88 4.34
N ALA A 27 -1.32 -4.15 5.52
CA ALA A 27 0.10 -4.44 5.63
C ALA A 27 0.53 -5.69 4.83
N GLN A 28 -0.40 -6.62 4.57
CA GLN A 28 -0.15 -7.78 3.73
C GLN A 28 0.00 -7.40 2.25
N GLU A 29 -0.89 -6.55 1.73
CA GLU A 29 -0.81 -6.04 0.36
C GLU A 29 0.48 -5.22 0.16
N ILE A 30 0.86 -4.41 1.14
CA ILE A 30 2.13 -3.66 1.09
C ILE A 30 3.31 -4.62 0.97
N ARG A 31 3.40 -5.66 1.82
CA ARG A 31 4.49 -6.63 1.75
C ARG A 31 4.53 -7.39 0.43
N ALA A 32 3.36 -7.80 -0.08
CA ALA A 32 3.27 -8.47 -1.37
C ALA A 32 3.77 -7.57 -2.51
N GLU A 33 3.37 -6.29 -2.51
CA GLU A 33 3.80 -5.32 -3.50
C GLU A 33 5.30 -5.01 -3.38
N THR A 34 5.84 -4.89 -2.16
CA THR A 34 7.28 -4.74 -1.91
C THR A 34 8.08 -5.89 -2.53
N LEU A 35 7.64 -7.14 -2.36
CA LEU A 35 8.29 -8.31 -2.96
C LEU A 35 8.17 -8.31 -4.49
N PHE A 36 7.01 -7.94 -5.02
CA PHE A 36 6.77 -7.82 -6.44
C PHE A 36 7.69 -6.77 -7.08
N LEU A 37 7.74 -5.57 -6.51
CA LEU A 37 8.62 -4.49 -6.95
C LEU A 37 10.09 -4.85 -6.79
N GLY A 38 10.46 -5.54 -5.71
CA GLY A 38 11.81 -6.06 -5.52
C GLY A 38 12.22 -7.03 -6.63
N SER A 39 11.32 -7.90 -7.05
CA SER A 39 11.57 -8.85 -8.15
C SER A 39 11.62 -8.13 -9.51
N ARG A 40 10.73 -7.16 -9.73
CA ARG A 40 10.58 -6.43 -11.00
C ARG A 40 11.65 -5.38 -11.24
N HIS A 41 12.11 -4.71 -10.19
CA HIS A 41 13.07 -3.61 -10.23
C HIS A 41 14.42 -3.97 -9.60
N GLN A 42 14.74 -5.27 -9.48
CA GLN A 42 16.03 -5.78 -9.00
C GLN A 42 16.43 -5.22 -7.62
N GLY A 43 15.50 -5.29 -6.67
CA GLY A 43 15.68 -4.77 -5.31
C GLY A 43 15.51 -3.26 -5.18
N ARG A 44 15.37 -2.50 -6.28
CA ARG A 44 15.14 -1.05 -6.24
C ARG A 44 13.66 -0.73 -6.04
N ILE A 45 13.12 -1.06 -4.86
CA ILE A 45 11.68 -1.00 -4.56
C ILE A 45 11.14 0.44 -4.65
N ILE A 46 11.79 1.41 -3.99
CA ILE A 46 11.32 2.80 -3.96
C ILE A 46 11.39 3.47 -5.33
N GLU A 47 12.52 3.32 -6.02
CA GLU A 47 12.68 3.86 -7.36
C GLU A 47 11.74 3.18 -8.36
N GLY A 48 11.55 1.87 -8.23
CA GLY A 48 10.56 1.11 -9.00
C GLY A 48 9.13 1.59 -8.77
N ALA A 49 8.74 1.80 -7.51
CA ALA A 49 7.42 2.35 -7.17
C ALA A 49 7.22 3.76 -7.75
N ARG A 50 8.25 4.61 -7.71
CA ARG A 50 8.21 5.96 -8.29
C ARG A 50 8.11 5.93 -9.81
N LEU A 51 8.78 5.00 -10.47
CA LEU A 51 8.68 4.82 -11.92
C LEU A 51 7.28 4.36 -12.31
N GLU A 52 6.72 3.39 -11.59
CA GLU A 52 5.37 2.90 -11.84
C GLU A 52 4.27 3.92 -11.51
N LEU A 53 4.50 4.82 -10.55
CA LEU A 53 3.61 5.94 -10.26
C LEU A 53 3.48 6.95 -11.42
N LYS A 54 4.45 6.97 -12.34
CA LYS A 54 4.43 7.85 -13.52
C LYS A 54 3.68 7.23 -14.70
N ALA A 55 3.18 6.00 -14.58
CA ALA A 55 2.47 5.34 -15.66
C ALA A 55 1.13 6.05 -15.95
N PRO A 56 0.81 6.35 -17.23
CA PRO A 56 -0.35 7.15 -17.60
C PRO A 56 -1.70 6.43 -17.35
N GLU A 57 -1.70 5.10 -17.30
CA GLU A 57 -2.91 4.28 -17.09
C GLU A 57 -2.99 3.67 -15.68
N LEU A 58 -2.37 4.32 -14.69
CA LEU A 58 -2.33 3.80 -13.33
C LEU A 58 -3.69 3.98 -12.62
N SER A 59 -4.29 2.87 -12.19
CA SER A 59 -5.51 2.91 -11.38
C SER A 59 -5.27 3.61 -10.03
N ALA A 60 -6.31 4.26 -9.49
CA ALA A 60 -6.24 4.98 -8.23
C ALA A 60 -5.81 4.08 -7.06
N TYR A 61 -6.29 2.83 -7.03
CA TYR A 61 -5.90 1.83 -6.05
C TYR A 61 -4.40 1.50 -6.15
N ARG A 62 -3.89 1.28 -7.38
CA ARG A 62 -2.47 0.97 -7.58
C ARG A 62 -1.58 2.15 -7.21
N ALA A 63 -2.01 3.37 -7.51
CA ALA A 63 -1.31 4.58 -7.07
C ALA A 63 -1.28 4.70 -5.53
N ALA A 64 -2.37 4.36 -4.84
CA ALA A 64 -2.42 4.37 -3.38
C ALA A 64 -1.50 3.30 -2.79
N LEU A 65 -1.47 2.09 -3.37
CA LEU A 65 -0.62 0.98 -2.94
C LEU A 65 0.87 1.32 -3.08
N LEU A 66 1.29 1.87 -4.23
CA LEU A 66 2.66 2.32 -4.43
C LEU A 66 3.07 3.43 -3.45
N ARG A 67 2.18 4.36 -3.15
CA ARG A 67 2.44 5.39 -2.11
C ARG A 67 2.53 4.80 -0.71
N ALA A 68 1.73 3.79 -0.40
CA ALA A 68 1.79 3.08 0.87
C ALA A 68 3.09 2.30 1.02
N VAL A 69 3.56 1.63 -0.05
CA VAL A 69 4.88 0.98 -0.10
C VAL A 69 6.00 2.00 0.15
N ILE A 70 5.99 3.14 -0.56
CA ILE A 70 7.00 4.20 -0.37
C ILE A 70 6.99 4.73 1.08
N ARG A 71 5.81 4.85 1.70
CA ARG A 71 5.67 5.31 3.10
C ARG A 71 6.11 4.26 4.11
N ALA A 72 5.88 2.98 3.83
CA ALA A 72 6.21 1.87 4.71
C ALA A 72 7.67 1.45 4.62
N ALA A 73 8.39 1.86 3.58
CA ALA A 73 9.81 1.60 3.45
C ALA A 73 10.59 2.32 4.57
N PRO A 74 11.41 1.60 5.34
CA PRO A 74 12.29 2.22 6.30
C PRO A 74 13.30 3.12 5.56
N ALA A 75 13.61 4.29 6.15
CA ALA A 75 14.47 5.32 5.55
C ALA A 75 15.86 4.82 5.10
N THR A 76 16.25 3.62 5.51
CA THR A 76 17.47 2.89 5.13
C THR A 76 17.55 2.52 3.65
N GLU A 77 16.46 2.48 2.89
CA GLU A 77 16.53 2.22 1.42
C GLU A 77 17.06 3.41 0.59
N THR A 78 17.37 4.55 1.23
CA THR A 78 18.05 5.68 0.58
C THR A 78 19.57 5.47 0.45
N THR A 79 20.13 4.48 1.14
CA THR A 79 21.58 4.24 1.14
C THR A 79 21.88 2.80 0.75
N GLY A 80 22.38 2.63 -0.47
CA GLY A 80 23.41 1.65 -0.83
C GLY A 80 23.14 0.20 -0.47
N ALA A 81 22.91 -0.60 -1.51
CA ALA A 81 23.41 -1.96 -1.52
C ALA A 81 24.93 -1.93 -1.25
N ASP A 82 25.31 -2.22 -0.01
CA ASP A 82 26.66 -2.62 0.39
C ASP A 82 26.47 -3.66 1.52
N GLN A 83 26.15 -4.88 1.11
CA GLN A 83 26.32 -6.12 1.89
C GLN A 83 26.68 -7.25 0.92
#